data_AF-A0A117S4E6-F1
#
_entry.id   AF-A0A117S4E6-F1
#
_cell.length_a   1.000
_cell.length_b   1.000
_cell.length_c   1.000
_cell.angle_alpha   90.00
_cell.angle_beta   90.00
_cell.angle_gamma   90.00
#
_symmetry.space_group_name_H-M   'P 1'
#
loop_
_entity.id
_entity.type
_entity.pdbx_description
1 polymer ?
#
loop_
_entity_poly.entity_id
_entity_poly.type
_entity_poly.pdbx_seq_one_letter_code
_entity_poly.pdbx_strand_id
1 'polypeptide(L)'
;MLLPAPLKPMEPINQAMPFDSDNYLFQIKWDGVRCLAYIYKNEVRLFNRKLNERTKQYPELITLLNTLPKGIVLDGEIITLGEDMKPNFRRVLKRDLAKSSTKISNLIHRVPVFYMIFDIVYFEGKSVIDKPLLERQKILAQILPENPLIKSVDSVHHNGINLFEIAERESLEGIVAKEMNSPYIIGEKTSYWQKIKVWQKLTGVIGGYSTKMGEIRSLLIGLYNEENKLFYYIGNASSGISHNQWKALQQYFESSAKDTKIPFINPPKKSKGEEYYWVNPEICIELEYMEWTEDFRMRNPKVIDFSEGNPRDCVFS
;
A
#
# COMPACT_ATOMS: atom_id res chain seq x y z
N MET A 1 25.64 25.26 10.90
CA MET A 1 24.30 24.94 11.44
C MET A 1 24.09 23.44 11.36
N LEU A 2 23.68 22.78 12.46
CA LEU A 2 23.32 21.36 12.45
C LEU A 2 21.94 21.16 11.82
N LEU A 3 21.72 20.02 11.14
CA LEU A 3 20.37 19.58 10.75
C LEU A 3 19.53 19.26 11.99
N PRO A 4 18.18 19.26 11.88
CA PRO A 4 17.32 18.92 13.02
C PRO A 4 17.46 17.45 13.41
N ALA A 5 16.95 17.11 14.59
CA ALA A 5 16.72 15.72 14.96
C ALA A 5 15.79 15.01 13.94
N PRO A 6 15.79 13.66 13.89
CA PRO A 6 14.89 12.91 13.01
C PRO A 6 13.43 13.34 13.19
N LEU A 7 12.80 13.71 12.06
CA LEU A 7 11.46 14.27 12.00
C LEU A 7 10.47 13.19 11.62
N LYS A 8 9.25 13.28 12.16
CA LYS A 8 8.14 12.47 11.65
C LYS A 8 7.67 13.07 10.32
N PRO A 9 7.46 12.26 9.28
CA PRO A 9 6.97 12.76 8.01
C PRO A 9 5.54 13.29 8.10
N MET A 10 5.19 14.21 7.20
CA MET A 10 3.80 14.62 6.91
C MET A 10 3.00 13.47 6.31
N GLU A 11 1.79 13.17 6.79
CA GLU A 11 0.97 12.07 6.28
C GLU A 11 -0.24 12.56 5.45
N PRO A 12 -0.60 11.83 4.37
CA PRO A 12 -1.83 12.11 3.64
C PRO A 12 -3.09 11.62 4.36
N ILE A 13 -4.20 12.33 4.18
CA ILE A 13 -5.55 11.79 4.45
C ILE A 13 -6.00 10.84 3.32
N ASN A 14 -7.00 10.02 3.60
CA ASN A 14 -7.66 9.21 2.57
C ASN A 14 -8.61 10.10 1.75
N GLN A 15 -8.55 9.96 0.44
CA GLN A 15 -9.53 10.50 -0.49
C GLN A 15 -10.16 9.34 -1.26
N ALA A 16 -11.49 9.33 -1.33
CA ALA A 16 -12.25 8.18 -1.81
C ALA A 16 -12.17 7.99 -3.33
N MET A 17 -12.24 9.09 -4.08
CA MET A 17 -12.31 9.08 -5.54
C MET A 17 -11.22 10.00 -6.11
N PRO A 18 -10.65 9.64 -7.28
CA PRO A 18 -9.75 10.53 -8.00
C PRO A 18 -10.50 11.79 -8.46
N PHE A 19 -9.75 12.87 -8.65
CA PHE A 19 -10.30 14.15 -9.06
C PHE A 19 -9.25 14.97 -9.81
N ASP A 20 -9.72 15.92 -10.61
CA ASP A 20 -8.90 16.94 -11.25
C ASP A 20 -8.98 18.24 -10.45
N SER A 21 -7.88 19.00 -10.40
CA SER A 21 -7.86 20.29 -9.72
C SER A 21 -6.67 21.16 -10.11
N ASP A 22 -6.93 22.44 -10.36
CA ASP A 22 -5.91 23.45 -10.61
C ASP A 22 -5.08 23.83 -9.39
N ASN A 23 -5.47 23.39 -8.19
CA ASN A 23 -4.74 23.67 -6.95
C ASN A 23 -3.81 22.53 -6.54
N TYR A 24 -3.90 21.38 -7.21
CA TYR A 24 -3.16 20.17 -6.84
C TYR A 24 -2.20 19.74 -7.96
N LEU A 25 -1.06 19.20 -7.53
CA LEU A 25 -0.26 18.30 -8.35
C LEU A 25 -0.51 16.87 -7.88
N PHE A 26 -0.35 15.91 -8.78
CA PHE A 26 -0.62 14.51 -8.55
C PHE A 26 0.64 13.70 -8.83
N GLN A 27 0.94 12.76 -7.94
CA GLN A 27 2.13 11.92 -8.03
C GLN A 27 1.74 10.45 -7.83
N ILE A 28 2.46 9.53 -8.48
CA ILE A 28 2.29 8.10 -8.22
C ILE A 28 2.55 7.82 -6.73
N LYS A 29 1.65 7.04 -6.13
CA LYS A 29 1.83 6.52 -4.78
C LYS A 29 2.69 5.27 -4.87
N TRP A 30 3.95 5.42 -4.51
CA TRP A 30 4.88 4.31 -4.41
C TRP A 30 4.63 3.49 -3.14
N ASP A 31 4.66 2.16 -3.28
CA ASP A 31 4.51 1.22 -2.18
C ASP A 31 5.90 0.71 -1.72
N GLY A 32 6.30 1.10 -0.51
CA GLY A 32 7.62 0.76 0.00
C GLY A 32 7.86 1.19 1.44
N VAL A 33 9.09 1.61 1.73
CA VAL A 33 9.50 2.06 3.05
C VAL A 33 9.80 3.55 2.99
N ARG A 34 8.87 4.35 3.52
CA ARG A 34 9.07 5.79 3.68
C ARG A 34 10.28 6.09 4.55
N CYS A 35 11.22 6.84 3.97
CA CYS A 35 12.48 7.23 4.59
C CYS A 35 12.79 8.71 4.35
N LEU A 36 13.25 9.38 5.39
CA LEU A 36 13.88 10.69 5.29
C LEU A 36 15.40 10.51 5.23
N ALA A 37 16.04 11.13 4.23
CA ALA A 37 17.48 11.15 4.08
C ALA A 37 18.06 12.47 4.58
N TYR A 38 18.92 12.40 5.58
CA TYR A 38 19.64 13.53 6.17
C TYR A 38 21.05 13.54 5.61
N ILE A 39 21.41 14.58 4.87
CA ILE A 39 22.72 14.70 4.23
C ILE A 39 23.40 15.94 4.78
N TYR A 40 24.38 15.74 5.65
CA TYR A 40 25.06 16.83 6.36
C TYR A 40 26.55 16.56 6.51
N LYS A 41 27.37 17.55 6.14
CA LYS A 41 28.83 17.40 6.05
C LYS A 41 29.19 16.15 5.23
N ASN A 42 29.86 15.16 5.82
CA ASN A 42 30.25 13.92 5.15
C ASN A 42 29.42 12.72 5.65
N GLU A 43 28.25 12.98 6.23
CA GLU A 43 27.39 11.96 6.82
C GLU A 43 26.03 11.95 6.13
N VAL A 44 25.59 10.75 5.76
CA VAL A 44 24.22 10.48 5.31
C VAL A 44 23.57 9.55 6.31
N ARG A 45 22.38 9.91 6.77
CA ARG A 45 21.57 9.06 7.65
C ARG A 45 20.17 8.91 7.09
N LEU A 46 19.64 7.70 7.14
CA LEU A 46 18.27 7.40 6.73
C LEU A 46 17.43 7.11 7.96
N PHE A 47 16.24 7.69 8.06
CA PHE A 47 15.28 7.37 9.11
C PHE A 47 13.94 7.02 8.51
N ASN A 48 13.41 5.86 8.88
CA ASN A 48 12.08 5.50 8.42
C ASN A 48 10.99 6.29 9.15
N ARG A 49 9.74 6.16 8.71
CA ARG A 49 8.57 6.80 9.34
C ARG A 49 8.48 6.58 10.87
N LYS A 50 8.98 5.46 11.39
CA LYS A 50 8.99 5.15 12.83
C LYS A 50 10.21 5.73 13.56
N LEU A 51 10.97 6.63 12.91
CA LEU A 51 12.21 7.25 13.39
C LEU A 51 13.35 6.27 13.65
N ASN A 52 13.26 5.04 13.15
CA ASN A 52 14.36 4.10 13.28
C ASN A 52 15.38 4.38 12.19
N GLU A 53 16.66 4.38 12.57
CA GLU A 53 17.74 4.55 11.62
C GLU A 53 17.84 3.34 10.67
N ARG A 54 18.00 3.62 9.38
CA ARG A 54 18.07 2.67 8.26
C ARG A 54 19.31 2.81 7.39
N THR A 55 20.26 3.63 7.82
CA THR A 55 21.51 3.91 7.11
C THR A 55 22.26 2.65 6.69
N LYS A 56 22.33 1.65 7.59
CA LYS A 56 23.05 0.39 7.34
C LYS A 56 22.33 -0.54 6.37
N GLN A 57 21.01 -0.43 6.25
CA GLN A 57 20.19 -1.32 5.44
C GLN A 57 20.35 -1.02 3.95
N TYR A 58 20.65 0.22 3.59
CA TYR A 58 20.69 0.70 2.20
C TYR A 58 22.05 1.35 1.82
N PRO A 59 23.18 0.67 2.00
CA PRO A 59 24.51 1.25 1.78
C PRO A 59 24.72 1.75 0.34
N GLU A 60 24.08 1.14 -0.65
CA GLU A 60 24.11 1.58 -2.05
C GLU A 60 23.51 2.99 -2.23
N LEU A 61 22.46 3.32 -1.47
CA LEU A 61 21.87 4.65 -1.49
C LEU A 61 22.75 5.66 -0.77
N ILE A 62 23.43 5.26 0.31
CA ILE A 62 24.34 6.13 1.08
C ILE A 62 25.45 6.69 0.19
N THR A 63 26.08 5.82 -0.61
CA THR A 63 27.14 6.24 -1.54
C THR A 63 26.66 7.31 -2.51
N LEU A 64 25.46 7.15 -3.07
CA LEU A 64 24.88 8.10 -4.01
C LEU A 64 24.41 9.38 -3.33
N LEU A 65 23.67 9.29 -2.23
CA LEU A 65 23.18 10.45 -1.48
C LEU A 65 24.33 11.30 -0.94
N ASN A 66 25.52 10.71 -0.71
CA ASN A 66 26.68 11.46 -0.28
C ASN A 66 27.29 12.35 -1.39
N THR A 67 26.90 12.21 -2.66
CA THR A 67 27.32 13.12 -3.74
C THR A 67 26.45 14.38 -3.84
N LEU A 68 25.28 14.38 -3.19
CA LEU A 68 24.35 15.51 -3.20
C LEU A 68 24.86 16.69 -2.32
N PRO A 69 24.32 17.90 -2.55
CA PRO A 69 24.57 19.06 -1.69
C PRO A 69 24.33 18.76 -0.20
N LYS A 70 25.08 19.46 0.67
CA LYS A 70 25.01 19.24 2.12
C LYS A 70 24.01 20.18 2.78
N GLY A 71 23.53 19.78 3.95
CA GLY A 71 22.50 20.53 4.67
C GLY A 71 21.12 20.34 4.07
N ILE A 72 20.85 19.15 3.53
CA ILE A 72 19.54 18.82 2.95
C ILE A 72 18.87 17.68 3.71
N VAL A 73 17.54 17.72 3.74
CA VAL A 73 16.69 16.61 4.23
C VAL A 73 15.66 16.30 3.15
N LEU A 74 15.72 15.09 2.61
CA LEU A 74 14.82 14.61 1.55
C LEU A 74 13.76 13.68 2.14
N ASP A 75 12.54 13.72 1.62
CA ASP A 75 11.44 12.80 1.98
C ASP A 75 11.04 11.99 0.74
N GLY A 76 10.97 10.68 0.91
CA GLY A 76 10.76 9.76 -0.21
C GLY A 76 10.39 8.35 0.23
N GLU A 77 10.14 7.50 -0.76
CA GLU A 77 9.83 6.09 -0.58
C GLU A 77 10.96 5.22 -1.13
N ILE A 78 11.50 4.32 -0.32
CA ILE A 78 12.41 3.29 -0.81
C ILE A 78 11.56 2.10 -1.28
N ILE A 79 11.65 1.77 -2.56
CA ILE A 79 10.92 0.67 -3.19
C ILE A 79 11.88 -0.40 -3.71
N THR A 80 11.31 -1.54 -4.09
CA THR A 80 11.97 -2.54 -4.94
C THR A 80 10.97 -2.99 -5.99
N LEU A 81 11.46 -3.42 -7.14
CA LEU A 81 10.62 -3.95 -8.21
C LEU A 81 10.64 -5.48 -8.19
N GLY A 82 9.50 -6.09 -8.51
CA GLY A 82 9.35 -7.51 -8.79
C GLY A 82 9.90 -7.87 -10.17
N GLU A 83 9.76 -9.15 -10.53
CA GLU A 83 10.13 -9.65 -11.86
C GLU A 83 9.21 -9.09 -12.96
N ASP A 84 8.00 -8.71 -12.58
CA ASP A 84 7.00 -8.00 -13.38
C ASP A 84 7.27 -6.49 -13.47
N MET A 85 8.40 -6.00 -12.94
CA MET A 85 8.78 -4.59 -12.86
C MET A 85 7.81 -3.71 -12.04
N LYS A 86 6.94 -4.31 -11.21
CA LYS A 86 6.03 -3.57 -10.32
C LYS A 86 6.57 -3.48 -8.88
N PRO A 87 6.20 -2.46 -8.10
CA PRO A 87 6.61 -2.35 -6.71
C PRO A 87 6.26 -3.60 -5.88
N ASN A 88 7.23 -4.13 -5.13
CA ASN A 88 7.04 -5.31 -4.30
C ASN A 88 7.36 -5.02 -2.82
N PHE A 89 6.32 -4.62 -2.08
CA PHE A 89 6.44 -4.23 -0.67
C PHE A 89 7.09 -5.32 0.21
N ARG A 90 6.70 -6.59 0.03
CA ARG A 90 7.23 -7.71 0.84
C ARG A 90 8.75 -7.83 0.71
N ARG A 91 9.27 -7.64 -0.50
CA ARG A 91 10.71 -7.72 -0.76
C ARG A 91 11.47 -6.55 -0.14
N VAL A 92 10.97 -5.31 -0.26
CA VAL A 92 11.66 -4.15 0.36
C VAL A 92 11.54 -4.17 1.88
N LEU A 93 10.45 -4.68 2.44
CA LEU A 93 10.33 -4.90 3.88
C LEU A 93 11.38 -5.89 4.39
N LYS A 94 11.69 -6.94 3.62
CA LYS A 94 12.79 -7.87 3.95
C LYS A 94 14.16 -7.16 3.98
N ARG A 95 14.36 -6.11 3.17
CA ARG A 95 15.55 -5.24 3.23
C ARG A 95 15.55 -4.40 4.51
N ASP A 96 14.45 -3.71 4.82
CA ASP A 96 14.33 -2.85 6.02
C ASP A 96 14.57 -3.61 7.33
N LEU A 97 14.09 -4.85 7.42
CA LEU A 97 14.19 -5.69 8.61
C LEU A 97 15.54 -6.43 8.75
N ALA A 98 16.46 -6.29 7.80
CA ALA A 98 17.77 -6.93 7.87
C ALA A 98 18.66 -6.26 8.94
N LYS A 99 19.19 -7.07 9.87
CA LYS A 99 20.01 -6.58 11.00
C LYS A 99 21.50 -6.94 10.90
N SER A 100 21.85 -8.11 10.38
CA SER A 100 23.24 -8.53 10.25
C SER A 100 23.88 -8.02 8.96
N SER A 101 25.15 -7.62 9.03
CA SER A 101 25.92 -7.15 7.87
C SER A 101 25.95 -8.16 6.73
N THR A 102 26.12 -9.45 7.04
CA THR A 102 26.08 -10.54 6.06
C THR A 102 24.73 -10.60 5.34
N LYS A 103 23.61 -10.49 6.07
CA LYS A 103 22.28 -10.53 5.47
C LYS A 103 22.04 -9.29 4.61
N ILE A 104 22.47 -8.12 5.06
CA ILE A 104 22.38 -6.87 4.31
C ILE A 104 23.15 -7.01 2.99
N SER A 105 24.43 -7.41 3.04
CA SER A 105 25.27 -7.60 1.86
C SER A 105 24.64 -8.55 0.84
N ASN A 106 24.15 -9.71 1.30
CA ASN A 106 23.48 -10.69 0.43
C ASN A 106 22.20 -10.13 -0.22
N LEU A 107 21.49 -9.23 0.45
CA LEU A 107 20.23 -8.70 -0.04
C LEU A 107 20.41 -7.54 -1.02
N ILE A 108 21.53 -6.81 -1.02
CA ILE A 108 21.79 -5.71 -1.98
C ILE A 108 21.63 -6.20 -3.42
N HIS A 109 22.24 -7.34 -3.76
CA HIS A 109 22.19 -7.90 -5.12
C HIS A 109 20.88 -8.62 -5.44
N ARG A 110 20.19 -9.15 -4.43
CA ARG A 110 18.96 -9.94 -4.63
C ARG A 110 17.70 -9.09 -4.64
N VAL A 111 17.74 -7.95 -3.97
CA VAL A 111 16.61 -7.03 -3.82
C VAL A 111 17.12 -5.62 -4.06
N PRO A 112 17.37 -5.26 -5.35
CA PRO A 112 17.77 -3.90 -5.70
C PRO A 112 16.69 -2.92 -5.28
N VAL A 113 17.09 -1.76 -4.78
CA VAL A 113 16.17 -0.74 -4.28
C VAL A 113 16.31 0.56 -5.06
N PHE A 114 15.23 1.32 -5.08
CA PHE A 114 15.14 2.64 -5.67
C PHE A 114 14.59 3.61 -4.63
N TYR A 115 15.09 4.83 -4.59
CA TYR A 115 14.61 5.88 -3.70
C TYR A 115 13.83 6.92 -4.51
N MET A 116 12.51 6.88 -4.37
CA MET A 116 11.55 7.73 -5.04
C MET A 116 11.27 8.96 -4.14
N ILE A 117 11.99 10.04 -4.38
CA ILE A 117 12.00 11.25 -3.57
C ILE A 117 10.88 12.17 -4.05
N PHE A 118 10.05 12.64 -3.13
CA PHE A 118 8.85 13.42 -3.48
C PHE A 118 8.74 14.74 -2.73
N ASP A 119 9.67 15.05 -1.81
CA ASP A 119 9.76 16.36 -1.17
C ASP A 119 11.16 16.65 -0.59
N ILE A 120 11.38 17.91 -0.22
CA ILE A 120 12.57 18.40 0.48
C ILE A 120 12.15 19.26 1.67
N VAL A 121 12.69 18.97 2.85
CA VAL A 121 12.32 19.60 4.13
C VAL A 121 13.37 20.61 4.58
N TYR A 122 14.64 20.37 4.23
CA TYR A 122 15.76 21.29 4.47
C TYR A 122 16.57 21.47 3.19
N PHE A 123 17.03 22.70 2.97
CA PHE A 123 17.94 23.06 1.88
C PHE A 123 18.96 24.09 2.38
N GLU A 124 20.24 23.92 2.00
CA GLU A 124 21.35 24.79 2.44
C GLU A 124 21.41 25.00 3.97
N GLY A 125 21.07 23.96 4.73
CA GLY A 125 21.07 23.98 6.19
C GLY A 125 19.92 24.76 6.83
N LYS A 126 18.93 25.20 6.04
CA LYS A 126 17.74 25.92 6.51
C LYS A 126 16.48 25.08 6.25
N SER A 127 15.51 25.23 7.14
CA SER A 127 14.18 24.66 6.92
C SER A 127 13.52 25.33 5.72
N VAL A 128 12.88 24.53 4.86
CA VAL A 128 12.07 25.01 3.73
C VAL A 128 10.61 24.59 3.86
N ILE A 129 10.19 24.10 5.03
CA ILE A 129 8.85 23.56 5.27
C ILE A 129 7.73 24.60 5.08
N ASP A 130 8.02 25.87 5.35
CA ASP A 130 7.05 26.96 5.21
C ASP A 130 6.88 27.41 3.75
N LYS A 131 7.77 26.96 2.85
CA LYS A 131 7.66 27.27 1.43
C LYS A 131 6.53 26.47 0.78
N PRO A 132 5.84 27.04 -0.23
CA PRO A 132 4.91 26.29 -1.08
C PRO A 132 5.53 25.00 -1.63
N LEU A 133 4.73 23.94 -1.76
CA LEU A 133 5.18 22.67 -2.34
C LEU A 133 5.86 22.87 -3.71
N LEU A 134 5.33 23.74 -4.57
CA LEU A 134 5.94 24.03 -5.87
C LEU A 134 7.37 24.57 -5.76
N GLU A 135 7.67 25.42 -4.77
CA GLU A 135 9.03 25.88 -4.54
C GLU A 135 9.94 24.73 -4.09
N ARG A 136 9.43 23.85 -3.22
CA ARG A 136 10.19 22.67 -2.75
C ARG A 136 10.46 21.68 -3.91
N GLN A 137 9.50 21.46 -4.80
CA GLN A 137 9.70 20.64 -6.01
C GLN A 137 10.74 21.27 -6.97
N LYS A 138 10.74 22.60 -7.13
CA LYS A 138 11.77 23.30 -7.93
C LYS A 138 13.17 23.11 -7.34
N ILE A 139 13.31 23.21 -6.01
CA ILE A 139 14.58 22.93 -5.34
C ILE A 139 15.00 21.48 -5.59
N LEU A 140 14.07 20.52 -5.47
CA LEU A 140 14.35 19.11 -5.69
C LEU A 140 14.89 18.83 -7.10
N ALA A 141 14.25 19.42 -8.12
CA ALA A 141 14.67 19.29 -9.53
C ALA A 141 16.05 19.90 -9.81
N GLN A 142 16.49 20.89 -9.03
CA GLN A 142 17.81 21.50 -9.18
C GLN A 142 18.95 20.66 -8.58
N ILE A 143 18.66 19.88 -7.53
CA ILE A 143 19.69 19.20 -6.75
C ILE A 143 19.82 17.71 -7.04
N LEU A 144 18.76 17.08 -7.58
CA LEU A 144 18.80 15.66 -7.89
C LEU A 144 19.39 15.44 -9.28
N PRO A 145 20.49 14.65 -9.39
CA PRO A 145 21.01 14.26 -10.68
C PRO A 145 20.09 13.23 -11.34
N GLU A 146 20.19 13.10 -12.67
CA GLU A 146 19.67 11.92 -13.35
C GLU A 146 20.42 10.68 -12.85
N ASN A 147 19.71 9.81 -12.14
CA ASN A 147 20.27 8.60 -11.58
C ASN A 147 19.24 7.46 -11.62
N PRO A 148 19.67 6.21 -11.89
CA PRO A 148 18.74 5.09 -11.91
C PRO A 148 18.19 4.73 -10.52
N LEU A 149 18.97 4.92 -9.45
CA LEU A 149 18.64 4.46 -8.09
C LEU A 149 17.99 5.54 -7.20
N ILE A 150 18.24 6.82 -7.47
CA ILE A 150 17.58 7.94 -6.77
C ILE A 150 16.88 8.82 -7.80
N LYS A 151 15.58 9.06 -7.61
CA LYS A 151 14.76 9.83 -8.57
C LYS A 151 13.77 10.72 -7.86
N SER A 152 13.49 11.89 -8.43
CA SER A 152 12.28 12.63 -8.07
C SER A 152 11.05 11.89 -8.58
N VAL A 153 9.94 11.98 -7.85
CA VAL A 153 8.64 11.52 -8.35
C VAL A 153 8.06 12.58 -9.28
N ASP A 154 7.72 12.17 -10.50
CA ASP A 154 7.12 13.06 -11.49
C ASP A 154 5.76 13.57 -11.04
N SER A 155 5.49 14.84 -11.33
CA SER A 155 4.26 15.54 -10.95
C SER A 155 3.41 15.81 -12.18
N VAL A 156 2.17 15.33 -12.16
CA VAL A 156 1.13 15.68 -13.14
C VAL A 156 0.30 16.81 -12.54
N HIS A 157 0.18 17.92 -13.26
CA HIS A 157 -0.63 19.05 -12.83
C HIS A 157 -2.04 18.90 -13.39
N HIS A 158 -3.04 19.32 -12.62
CA HIS A 158 -4.46 19.39 -13.02
C HIS A 158 -5.17 18.04 -13.21
N ASN A 159 -4.51 17.07 -13.84
CA ASN A 159 -5.10 15.85 -14.37
C ASN A 159 -4.85 14.62 -13.48
N GLY A 160 -5.50 14.61 -12.32
CA GLY A 160 -5.39 13.53 -11.35
C GLY A 160 -6.16 12.28 -11.77
N ILE A 161 -7.27 12.42 -12.49
CA ILE A 161 -8.08 11.29 -12.96
C ILE A 161 -7.27 10.44 -13.95
N ASN A 162 -6.64 11.05 -14.95
CA ASN A 162 -5.84 10.31 -15.93
C ASN A 162 -4.64 9.60 -15.26
N LEU A 163 -3.92 10.27 -14.34
CA LEU A 163 -2.82 9.62 -13.63
C LEU A 163 -3.32 8.43 -12.79
N PHE A 164 -4.52 8.52 -12.21
CA PHE A 164 -5.13 7.41 -11.48
C PHE A 164 -5.48 6.23 -12.40
N GLU A 165 -6.05 6.50 -13.59
CA GLU A 165 -6.34 5.45 -14.59
C GLU A 165 -5.05 4.74 -15.06
N ILE A 166 -3.96 5.48 -15.24
CA ILE A 166 -2.64 4.91 -15.52
C ILE A 166 -2.19 4.04 -14.34
N ALA A 167 -2.30 4.54 -13.10
CA ALA A 167 -1.94 3.76 -11.92
C ALA A 167 -2.75 2.45 -11.82
N GLU A 168 -4.04 2.48 -12.15
CA GLU A 168 -4.90 1.30 -12.17
C GLU A 168 -4.46 0.29 -13.23
N ARG A 169 -4.25 0.74 -14.48
CA ARG A 169 -3.81 -0.12 -15.59
C ARG A 169 -2.46 -0.78 -15.31
N GLU A 170 -1.53 -0.06 -14.71
CA GLU A 170 -0.21 -0.57 -14.35
C GLU A 170 -0.21 -1.35 -13.01
N SER A 171 -1.37 -1.50 -12.37
CA SER A 171 -1.54 -2.14 -11.06
C SER A 171 -0.64 -1.54 -9.96
N LEU A 172 -0.46 -0.22 -9.98
CA LEU A 172 0.23 0.54 -8.95
C LEU A 172 -0.70 0.78 -7.75
N GLU A 173 -0.14 1.22 -6.63
CA GLU A 173 -0.92 1.41 -5.39
C GLU A 173 -1.97 2.55 -5.50
N GLY A 174 -1.72 3.51 -6.38
CA GLY A 174 -2.58 4.65 -6.65
C GLY A 174 -1.79 5.94 -6.79
N ILE A 175 -2.38 7.05 -6.35
CA ILE A 175 -1.78 8.39 -6.45
C ILE A 175 -1.89 9.16 -5.13
N VAL A 176 -1.11 10.23 -5.03
CA VAL A 176 -1.21 11.25 -3.98
C VAL A 176 -1.43 12.60 -4.65
N ALA A 177 -2.59 13.21 -4.38
CA ALA A 177 -2.84 14.61 -4.70
C ALA A 177 -2.19 15.48 -3.61
N LYS A 178 -1.41 16.47 -4.00
CA LYS A 178 -0.73 17.40 -3.10
C LYS A 178 -1.05 18.83 -3.48
N GLU A 179 -1.55 19.61 -2.53
CA GLU A 179 -1.88 21.01 -2.75
C GLU A 179 -0.61 21.82 -3.02
N MET A 180 -0.58 22.50 -4.17
CA MET A 180 0.63 23.12 -4.72
C MET A 180 1.21 24.25 -3.85
N ASN A 181 0.33 24.96 -3.14
CA ASN A 181 0.70 26.08 -2.28
C ASN A 181 0.85 25.70 -0.81
N SER A 182 0.74 24.42 -0.45
CA SER A 182 0.77 24.01 0.95
C SER A 182 2.19 24.03 1.54
N PRO A 183 2.31 24.35 2.84
CA PRO A 183 3.53 24.04 3.59
C PRO A 183 3.70 22.52 3.78
N TYR A 184 4.85 22.13 4.31
CA TYR A 184 5.09 20.79 4.83
C TYR A 184 4.80 20.78 6.34
N ILE A 185 3.82 19.99 6.78
CA ILE A 185 3.46 19.91 8.20
C ILE A 185 4.08 18.66 8.83
N ILE A 186 5.11 18.87 9.66
CA ILE A 186 5.88 17.79 10.29
C ILE A 186 4.98 16.94 11.20
N GLY A 187 4.95 15.63 10.96
CA GLY A 187 4.35 14.64 11.85
C GLY A 187 2.82 14.61 11.88
N GLU A 188 2.15 15.46 11.10
CA GLU A 188 0.69 15.56 11.07
C GLU A 188 0.09 14.89 9.83
N LYS A 189 -1.15 14.42 9.99
CA LYS A 189 -2.00 14.01 8.88
C LYS A 189 -2.86 15.19 8.44
N THR A 190 -2.77 15.60 7.18
CA THR A 190 -3.40 16.85 6.69
C THR A 190 -4.17 16.63 5.40
N SER A 191 -5.12 17.54 5.10
CA SER A 191 -5.86 17.59 3.82
C SER A 191 -5.05 18.11 2.65
N TYR A 192 -3.89 18.72 2.91
CA TYR A 192 -2.97 19.17 1.88
C TYR A 192 -2.48 18.01 1.01
N TRP A 193 -2.30 16.84 1.62
CA TRP A 193 -1.93 15.61 0.91
C TRP A 193 -3.06 14.61 1.02
N GLN A 194 -3.52 14.10 -0.11
CA GLN A 194 -4.65 13.19 -0.19
C GLN A 194 -4.25 11.97 -1.00
N LYS A 195 -4.27 10.79 -0.38
CA LYS A 195 -3.98 9.54 -1.09
C LYS A 195 -5.27 8.94 -1.62
N ILE A 196 -5.22 8.53 -2.88
CA ILE A 196 -6.29 7.86 -3.61
C ILE A 196 -5.74 6.51 -4.03
N LYS A 197 -6.27 5.42 -3.47
CA LYS A 197 -5.76 4.06 -3.70
C LYS A 197 -6.52 3.37 -4.82
N VAL A 198 -5.79 2.63 -5.64
CA VAL A 198 -6.39 1.70 -6.61
C VAL A 198 -6.97 0.52 -5.84
N TRP A 199 -8.18 0.13 -6.20
CA TRP A 199 -8.81 -1.07 -5.69
C TRP A 199 -8.24 -2.28 -6.42
N GLN A 200 -7.72 -3.23 -5.66
CA GLN A 200 -7.29 -4.53 -6.17
C GLN A 200 -8.51 -5.39 -6.45
N LYS A 201 -8.44 -6.23 -7.48
CA LYS A 201 -9.50 -7.18 -7.82
C LYS A 201 -9.00 -8.61 -7.72
N LEU A 202 -9.85 -9.51 -7.23
CA LEU A 202 -9.61 -10.95 -7.28
C LEU A 202 -10.94 -11.70 -7.35
N THR A 203 -10.88 -12.97 -7.74
CA THR A 203 -11.99 -13.90 -7.61
C THR A 203 -11.75 -14.80 -6.40
N GLY A 204 -12.71 -14.83 -5.48
CA GLY A 204 -12.68 -15.69 -4.29
C GLY A 204 -13.88 -16.61 -4.25
N VAL A 205 -13.85 -17.60 -3.36
CA VAL A 205 -14.98 -18.50 -3.14
C VAL A 205 -15.64 -18.26 -1.78
N ILE A 206 -16.96 -18.40 -1.72
CA ILE A 206 -17.70 -18.42 -0.46
C ILE A 206 -17.50 -19.79 0.20
N GLY A 207 -16.78 -19.83 1.33
CA GLY A 207 -16.65 -21.03 2.16
C GLY A 207 -17.51 -21.00 3.43
N GLY A 208 -18.25 -19.93 3.66
CA GLY A 208 -19.20 -19.84 4.76
C GLY A 208 -19.87 -18.48 4.85
N TYR A 209 -20.67 -18.30 5.89
CA TYR A 209 -21.28 -17.01 6.22
C TYR A 209 -21.35 -16.80 7.73
N SER A 210 -21.33 -15.53 8.15
CA SER A 210 -21.58 -15.14 9.52
C SER A 210 -23.02 -14.68 9.69
N THR A 211 -23.58 -14.93 10.86
CA THR A 211 -24.90 -14.43 11.24
C THR A 211 -24.83 -13.68 12.56
N LYS A 212 -25.80 -12.79 12.78
CA LYS A 212 -26.05 -12.15 14.06
C LYS A 212 -27.55 -12.00 14.24
N MET A 213 -28.09 -12.58 15.32
CA MET A 213 -29.54 -12.64 15.57
C MET A 213 -30.30 -13.35 14.42
N GLY A 214 -29.70 -14.39 13.84
CA GLY A 214 -30.31 -15.19 12.77
C GLY A 214 -30.19 -14.61 11.35
N GLU A 215 -29.77 -13.36 11.20
CA GLU A 215 -29.56 -12.74 9.89
C GLU A 215 -28.11 -12.84 9.42
N ILE A 216 -27.90 -13.15 8.14
CA ILE A 216 -26.56 -13.12 7.53
C ILE A 216 -25.98 -11.70 7.60
N ARG A 217 -24.73 -11.62 8.04
CA ARG A 217 -23.97 -10.36 8.16
C ARG A 217 -22.85 -10.25 7.16
N SER A 218 -22.19 -11.36 6.83
CA SER A 218 -21.09 -11.35 5.89
C SER A 218 -20.83 -12.75 5.33
N LEU A 219 -20.19 -12.80 4.17
CA LEU A 219 -19.68 -14.01 3.55
C LEU A 219 -18.22 -14.21 3.97
N LEU A 220 -17.85 -15.44 4.32
CA LEU A 220 -16.48 -15.84 4.61
C LEU A 220 -15.83 -16.30 3.30
N ILE A 221 -14.79 -15.59 2.88
CA ILE A 221 -14.18 -15.77 1.56
C ILE A 221 -12.87 -16.54 1.69
N GLY A 222 -12.58 -17.44 0.74
CA GLY A 222 -11.27 -18.06 0.62
C GLY A 222 -10.72 -18.14 -0.79
N LEU A 223 -9.43 -18.50 -0.85
CA LEU A 223 -8.69 -18.84 -2.06
C LEU A 223 -8.20 -20.27 -1.97
N TYR A 224 -8.30 -21.02 -3.07
CA TYR A 224 -7.86 -22.40 -3.15
C TYR A 224 -6.35 -22.49 -2.91
N ASN A 225 -5.97 -23.44 -2.07
CA ASN A 225 -4.59 -23.79 -1.78
C ASN A 225 -4.34 -25.22 -2.28
N GLU A 226 -3.52 -25.35 -3.33
CA GLU A 226 -3.26 -26.63 -3.98
C GLU A 226 -2.58 -27.65 -3.06
N GLU A 227 -1.68 -27.21 -2.17
CA GLU A 227 -0.93 -28.09 -1.26
C GLU A 227 -1.85 -28.85 -0.31
N ASN A 228 -2.84 -28.15 0.25
CA ASN A 228 -3.74 -28.70 1.27
C ASN A 228 -5.10 -29.14 0.71
N LYS A 229 -5.38 -28.84 -0.58
CA LYS A 229 -6.68 -29.06 -1.23
C LYS A 229 -7.85 -28.45 -0.45
N LEU A 230 -7.59 -27.33 0.21
CA LEU A 230 -8.52 -26.57 1.05
C LEU A 230 -8.37 -25.09 0.72
N PHE A 231 -9.21 -24.25 1.32
CA PHE A 231 -9.20 -22.81 1.06
C PHE A 231 -8.45 -22.04 2.16
N TYR A 232 -7.66 -21.05 1.78
CA TYR A 232 -7.13 -20.05 2.69
C TYR A 232 -8.21 -18.98 2.87
N TYR A 233 -8.77 -18.87 4.08
CA TYR A 233 -9.68 -17.77 4.41
C TYR A 233 -8.93 -16.45 4.17
N ILE A 234 -9.56 -15.46 3.56
CA ILE A 234 -8.97 -14.14 3.23
C ILE A 234 -9.79 -12.96 3.75
N GLY A 235 -10.78 -13.20 4.61
CA GLY A 235 -11.59 -12.15 5.21
C GLY A 235 -13.08 -12.29 4.90
N ASN A 236 -13.85 -11.41 5.52
CA ASN A 236 -15.30 -11.34 5.34
C ASN A 236 -15.66 -10.24 4.35
N ALA A 237 -16.66 -10.49 3.50
CA ALA A 237 -17.25 -9.49 2.61
C ALA A 237 -18.74 -9.31 2.93
N SER A 238 -19.18 -8.06 3.07
CA SER A 238 -20.58 -7.71 3.34
C SER A 238 -21.10 -6.52 2.52
N SER A 239 -20.20 -5.78 1.89
CA SER A 239 -20.53 -4.65 1.02
C SER A 239 -20.66 -5.10 -0.43
N GLY A 240 -21.44 -4.37 -1.23
CA GLY A 240 -21.64 -4.63 -2.66
C GLY A 240 -22.71 -5.67 -2.99
N ILE A 241 -23.36 -6.24 -1.98
CA ILE A 241 -24.45 -7.22 -2.15
C ILE A 241 -25.78 -6.51 -1.94
N SER A 242 -26.65 -6.55 -2.96
CA SER A 242 -28.00 -5.99 -2.92
C SER A 242 -28.92 -6.78 -1.98
N HIS A 243 -30.03 -6.17 -1.57
CA HIS A 243 -31.03 -6.84 -0.72
C HIS A 243 -31.57 -8.13 -1.35
N ASN A 244 -31.81 -8.13 -2.66
CA ASN A 244 -32.29 -9.32 -3.38
C ASN A 244 -31.24 -10.44 -3.41
N GLN A 245 -29.97 -10.11 -3.61
CA GLN A 245 -28.87 -11.08 -3.56
C GLN A 245 -28.72 -11.68 -2.14
N TRP A 246 -28.81 -10.85 -1.10
CA TRP A 246 -28.81 -11.36 0.28
C TRP A 246 -29.94 -12.34 0.55
N LYS A 247 -31.15 -12.03 0.07
CA LYS A 247 -32.31 -12.91 0.22
C LYS A 247 -32.12 -14.23 -0.53
N ALA A 248 -31.55 -14.19 -1.74
CA ALA A 248 -31.24 -15.39 -2.51
C ALA A 248 -30.18 -16.26 -1.82
N LEU A 249 -29.12 -15.64 -1.29
CA LEU A 249 -28.08 -16.34 -0.52
C LEU A 249 -28.65 -16.98 0.75
N GLN A 250 -29.51 -16.27 1.49
CA GLN A 250 -30.19 -16.80 2.67
C GLN A 250 -30.98 -18.08 2.30
N GLN A 251 -31.80 -18.02 1.25
CA GLN A 251 -32.59 -19.16 0.80
C GLN A 251 -31.71 -20.33 0.36
N TYR A 252 -30.65 -20.04 -0.40
CA TYR A 252 -29.68 -21.05 -0.84
C TYR A 252 -29.02 -21.75 0.34
N PHE A 253 -28.51 -21.00 1.32
CA PHE A 253 -27.86 -21.57 2.49
C PHE A 253 -28.80 -22.30 3.44
N GLU A 254 -30.06 -21.84 3.59
CA GLU A 254 -31.07 -22.56 4.37
C GLU A 254 -31.45 -23.90 3.73
N SER A 255 -31.49 -23.96 2.39
CA SER A 255 -31.77 -25.19 1.64
C SER A 255 -30.56 -26.14 1.55
N SER A 256 -29.36 -25.65 1.84
CA SER A 256 -28.13 -26.44 1.82
C SER A 256 -27.93 -27.22 3.13
N ALA A 257 -27.35 -28.41 3.05
CA ALA A 257 -27.10 -29.24 4.22
C ALA A 257 -26.15 -28.53 5.22
N LYS A 258 -26.61 -28.36 6.46
CA LYS A 258 -25.92 -27.58 7.51
C LYS A 258 -24.67 -28.26 8.11
N ASP A 259 -24.30 -29.44 7.64
CA ASP A 259 -23.22 -30.25 8.22
C ASP A 259 -22.00 -30.35 7.30
N THR A 260 -21.55 -29.18 6.83
CA THR A 260 -20.38 -29.09 5.96
C THR A 260 -19.10 -28.99 6.80
N LYS A 261 -18.08 -29.76 6.43
CA LYS A 261 -16.73 -29.65 7.03
C LYS A 261 -16.19 -28.24 6.83
N ILE A 262 -15.35 -27.78 7.76
CA ILE A 262 -14.68 -26.48 7.65
C ILE A 262 -13.84 -26.47 6.35
N PRO A 263 -14.12 -25.59 5.36
CA PRO A 263 -13.38 -25.59 4.09
C PRO A 263 -12.05 -24.83 4.20
N PHE A 264 -11.82 -24.14 5.32
CA PHE A 264 -10.66 -23.28 5.51
C PHE A 264 -9.53 -23.95 6.28
N ILE A 265 -8.28 -23.78 5.81
CA ILE A 265 -7.08 -24.18 6.57
C ILE A 265 -6.82 -23.28 7.79
N ASN A 266 -7.29 -22.03 7.73
CA ASN A 266 -7.08 -20.98 8.73
C ASN A 266 -8.42 -20.30 9.10
N PRO A 267 -9.41 -21.05 9.63
CA PRO A 267 -10.74 -20.53 9.89
C PRO A 267 -10.70 -19.32 10.85
N PRO A 268 -11.59 -18.33 10.68
CA PRO A 268 -11.64 -17.17 11.55
C PRO A 268 -11.98 -17.57 12.99
N LYS A 269 -11.42 -16.81 13.95
CA LYS A 269 -11.89 -16.86 15.33
C LYS A 269 -13.28 -16.22 15.42
N LYS A 270 -14.17 -16.83 16.19
CA LYS A 270 -15.53 -16.30 16.41
C LYS A 270 -15.46 -14.96 17.15
N SER A 271 -16.15 -13.97 16.61
CA SER A 271 -16.41 -12.69 17.28
C SER A 271 -17.55 -12.84 18.29
N LYS A 272 -17.54 -12.04 19.37
CA LYS A 272 -18.57 -12.11 20.41
C LYS A 272 -19.95 -11.77 19.81
N GLY A 273 -20.88 -12.71 19.87
CA GLY A 273 -22.24 -12.54 19.37
C GLY A 273 -22.43 -12.78 17.87
N GLU A 274 -21.40 -13.32 17.19
CA GLU A 274 -21.52 -13.79 15.81
C GLU A 274 -21.40 -15.32 15.75
N GLU A 275 -22.23 -15.93 14.91
CA GLU A 275 -22.18 -17.35 14.61
C GLU A 275 -21.69 -17.55 13.18
N TYR A 276 -20.81 -18.54 12.97
CA TYR A 276 -20.29 -18.86 11.65
C TYR A 276 -20.81 -20.22 11.21
N TYR A 277 -21.23 -20.27 9.96
CA TYR A 277 -21.75 -21.44 9.28
C TYR A 277 -20.89 -21.73 8.06
N TRP A 278 -20.57 -23.00 7.85
CA TRP A 278 -19.71 -23.46 6.74
C TRP A 278 -20.59 -23.98 5.61
N VAL A 279 -20.16 -23.72 4.38
CA VAL A 279 -20.85 -24.16 3.17
C VAL A 279 -19.86 -24.79 2.21
N ASN A 280 -20.36 -25.60 1.27
CA ASN A 280 -19.52 -26.13 0.21
C ASN A 280 -19.02 -24.96 -0.64
N PRO A 281 -17.70 -24.87 -0.89
CA PRO A 281 -17.10 -23.78 -1.64
C PRO A 281 -17.36 -23.95 -3.13
N GLU A 282 -18.57 -23.58 -3.56
CA GLU A 282 -19.08 -23.73 -4.93
C GLU A 282 -19.38 -22.39 -5.61
N ILE A 283 -19.60 -21.33 -4.84
CA ILE A 283 -19.96 -20.01 -5.37
C ILE A 283 -18.73 -19.12 -5.41
N CYS A 284 -18.29 -18.80 -6.62
CA CYS A 284 -17.24 -17.81 -6.86
C CYS A 284 -17.82 -16.40 -6.86
N ILE A 285 -17.05 -15.44 -6.37
CA ILE A 285 -17.41 -14.02 -6.37
C ILE A 285 -16.21 -13.17 -6.79
N GLU A 286 -16.49 -12.14 -7.58
CA GLU A 286 -15.53 -11.10 -7.90
C GLU A 286 -15.52 -10.06 -6.78
N LEU A 287 -14.33 -9.70 -6.31
CA LEU A 287 -14.13 -8.83 -5.17
C LEU A 287 -13.21 -7.69 -5.56
N GLU A 288 -13.54 -6.49 -5.11
CA GLU A 288 -12.59 -5.38 -5.01
C GLU A 288 -12.19 -5.16 -3.56
N TYR A 289 -10.93 -4.85 -3.30
CA TYR A 289 -10.41 -4.56 -1.97
C TYR A 289 -9.24 -3.57 -2.04
N MET A 290 -8.93 -2.87 -0.95
CA MET A 290 -7.89 -1.83 -0.99
C MET A 290 -6.46 -2.38 -0.94
N GLU A 291 -6.19 -3.30 -0.01
CA GLU A 291 -4.86 -3.86 0.23
C GLU A 291 -4.96 -5.16 1.04
N TRP A 292 -3.88 -5.94 1.06
CA TRP A 292 -3.71 -7.05 1.98
C TRP A 292 -3.27 -6.55 3.36
N THR A 293 -3.85 -7.10 4.43
CA THR A 293 -3.33 -6.92 5.80
C THR A 293 -2.11 -7.83 6.06
N GLU A 294 -1.40 -7.60 7.17
CA GLU A 294 -0.25 -8.43 7.58
C GLU A 294 -0.64 -9.92 7.75
N ASP A 295 -1.89 -10.19 8.15
CA ASP A 295 -2.46 -11.54 8.30
C ASP A 295 -3.15 -12.06 7.02
N PHE A 296 -2.83 -11.48 5.85
CA PHE A 296 -3.40 -11.83 4.54
C PHE A 296 -4.93 -11.80 4.51
N ARG A 297 -5.50 -10.73 5.06
CA ARG A 297 -6.93 -10.41 4.89
C ARG A 297 -7.12 -9.28 3.90
N MET A 298 -8.21 -9.29 3.16
CA MET A 298 -8.62 -8.14 2.37
C MET A 298 -9.03 -6.98 3.28
N ARG A 299 -8.54 -5.78 2.98
CA ARG A 299 -8.99 -4.54 3.63
C ARG A 299 -10.15 -3.93 2.86
N ASN A 300 -11.27 -3.74 3.55
CA ASN A 300 -12.52 -3.18 3.02
C ASN A 300 -13.02 -3.88 1.74
N PRO A 301 -13.13 -5.22 1.72
CA PRO A 301 -13.60 -5.92 0.53
C PRO A 301 -15.05 -5.56 0.20
N LYS A 302 -15.35 -5.52 -1.10
CA LYS A 302 -16.67 -5.31 -1.66
C LYS A 302 -16.90 -6.32 -2.77
N VAL A 303 -18.06 -6.97 -2.75
CA VAL A 303 -18.47 -7.89 -3.82
C VAL A 303 -18.86 -7.04 -5.03
N ILE A 304 -18.26 -7.34 -6.17
CA ILE A 304 -18.56 -6.71 -7.45
C ILE A 304 -19.64 -7.54 -8.16
N ASP A 305 -19.42 -8.85 -8.25
CA ASP A 305 -20.32 -9.77 -8.94
C ASP A 305 -20.20 -11.21 -8.43
N PHE A 306 -21.15 -12.06 -8.82
CA PHE A 306 -21.12 -13.51 -8.61
C PHE A 306 -20.68 -14.18 -9.90
N SER A 307 -19.68 -15.06 -9.81
CA SER A 307 -19.01 -15.68 -10.96
C SER A 307 -19.37 -17.16 -11.07
N GLU A 308 -19.52 -17.66 -12.30
CA GLU A 308 -19.71 -19.09 -12.61
C GLU A 308 -18.36 -19.86 -12.68
N GLY A 309 -17.25 -19.24 -12.27
CA GLY A 309 -15.92 -19.84 -12.34
C GLY A 309 -15.74 -21.09 -11.45
N ASN A 310 -14.69 -21.86 -11.73
CA ASN A 310 -14.33 -23.01 -10.91
C ASN A 310 -13.68 -22.54 -9.59
N PRO A 311 -14.19 -22.95 -8.42
CA PRO A 311 -13.61 -22.59 -7.13
C PRO A 311 -12.12 -22.86 -6.98
N ARG A 312 -11.59 -23.87 -7.69
CA ARG A 312 -10.16 -24.23 -7.63
C ARG A 312 -9.26 -23.25 -8.39
N ASP A 313 -9.83 -22.46 -9.29
CA ASP A 313 -9.09 -21.44 -10.04
C ASP A 313 -8.95 -20.13 -9.23
N CYS A 314 -9.69 -20.01 -8.12
CA CYS A 314 -9.59 -18.88 -7.19
C CYS A 314 -8.32 -18.99 -6.33
N VAL A 315 -7.15 -18.69 -6.88
CA VAL A 315 -5.85 -18.82 -6.19
C VAL A 315 -5.24 -17.46 -5.84
N PHE A 316 -4.18 -17.44 -5.01
CA PHE A 316 -3.37 -16.23 -4.85
C PHE A 316 -2.65 -15.92 -6.17
N SER A 317 -2.90 -14.73 -6.72
CA SER A 317 -2.09 -14.13 -7.79
C SER A 317 -0.70 -13.74 -7.28
#